data_AF-A0A2V6SV94-F1
#
_entry.id   AF-A0A2V6SV94-F1
#
_cell.length_a   1.000
_cell.length_b   1.000
_cell.length_c   1.000
_cell.angle_alpha   90.00
_cell.angle_beta   90.00
_cell.angle_gamma   90.00
#
_symmetry.space_group_name_H-M   'P 1'
#
loop_
_entity.id
_entity.type
_entity.pdbx_description
1 polymer ?
#
loop_
_entity_poly.entity_id
_entity_poly.type
_entity_poly.pdbx_seq_one_letter_code
_entity_poly.pdbx_strand_id
1 'polypeptide(L)'
;MHAIQGRYPKDKEIAEALAGELGKAGVTVNLKFYEGATWVQLADAQKLDGLIFASWGNIWQDADLTYYPLFRSGGRYTKNWTGYANEPLDALLEEGRSTLDEARRKDIYSRIQRLVFEDAPAVFMHAIEDVYGVNTRVEWKPRSDEMVRHDEMTLKG
;
A
#
# COMPACT_ATOMS: atom_id res chain seq x y z
N MET A 1 17.44 -1.08 -2.22
CA MET A 1 15.99 -1.21 -2.21
C MET A 1 15.62 -2.51 -1.50
N HIS A 2 14.80 -2.41 -0.47
CA HIS A 2 14.27 -3.56 0.25
C HIS A 2 12.96 -3.96 -0.41
N ALA A 3 12.78 -5.25 -0.72
CA ALA A 3 11.51 -5.79 -1.21
C ALA A 3 11.13 -7.07 -0.45
N ILE A 4 9.83 -7.30 -0.28
CA ILE A 4 9.32 -8.62 0.09
C ILE A 4 9.35 -9.52 -1.15
N GLN A 5 9.64 -10.81 -0.96
CA GLN A 5 9.52 -11.82 -1.99
C GLN A 5 8.39 -12.79 -1.68
N GLY A 6 7.56 -13.10 -2.67
CA GLY A 6 6.48 -14.08 -2.57
C GLY A 6 5.21 -13.59 -1.86
N ARG A 7 5.07 -12.28 -1.61
CA ARG A 7 3.86 -11.69 -1.02
C ARG A 7 2.92 -11.15 -2.09
N TYR A 8 3.45 -10.53 -3.14
CA TYR A 8 2.64 -9.96 -4.22
C TYR A 8 2.94 -10.68 -5.54
N PRO A 9 1.97 -10.75 -6.47
CA PRO A 9 2.22 -11.32 -7.79
C PRO A 9 3.43 -10.66 -8.45
N LYS A 10 4.46 -11.46 -8.74
CA LYS A 10 5.70 -11.03 -9.41
C LYS A 10 6.47 -9.91 -8.69
N ASP A 11 6.38 -9.83 -7.36
CA ASP A 11 7.06 -8.78 -6.57
C ASP A 11 8.56 -8.68 -6.87
N LYS A 12 9.25 -9.83 -6.96
CA LYS A 12 10.67 -9.90 -7.31
C LYS A 12 10.95 -9.31 -8.70
N GLU A 13 10.23 -9.75 -9.71
CA GLU A 13 10.43 -9.34 -11.10
C GLU A 13 10.15 -7.84 -11.28
N ILE A 14 9.13 -7.32 -10.59
CA ILE A 14 8.81 -5.89 -10.59
C ILE A 14 9.95 -5.09 -9.93
N ALA A 15 10.47 -5.55 -8.79
CA ALA A 15 11.59 -4.91 -8.11
C ALA A 15 12.89 -4.93 -8.96
N GLU A 16 13.16 -6.03 -9.66
CA GLU A 16 14.28 -6.16 -10.60
C GLU A 16 14.13 -5.21 -11.80
N ALA A 17 12.92 -5.11 -12.37
CA ALA A 17 12.63 -4.18 -13.45
C ALA A 17 12.83 -2.71 -13.01
N LEU A 18 12.33 -2.35 -11.83
CA LEU A 18 12.54 -1.01 -11.25
C LEU A 18 14.02 -0.68 -11.06
N ALA A 19 14.81 -1.63 -10.55
CA ALA A 19 16.25 -1.45 -10.39
C ALA A 19 16.94 -1.22 -11.76
N GLY A 20 16.51 -1.94 -12.80
CA GLY A 20 16.98 -1.75 -14.17
C GLY A 20 16.64 -0.37 -14.75
N GLU A 21 15.39 0.08 -14.61
CA GLU A 21 14.96 1.40 -15.09
C GLU A 21 15.66 2.55 -14.34
N LEU A 22 15.81 2.44 -13.02
CA LEU A 22 16.58 3.40 -12.22
C LEU A 22 18.06 3.42 -12.63
N GLY A 23 18.63 2.26 -12.96
CA GLY A 23 19.98 2.14 -13.51
C GLY A 23 20.19 2.94 -14.80
N LYS A 24 19.20 2.96 -15.71
CA LYS A 24 19.26 3.78 -16.93
C LYS A 24 19.28 5.28 -16.63
N ALA A 25 18.69 5.70 -15.52
CA ALA A 25 18.73 7.07 -15.02
C ALA A 25 19.98 7.39 -14.17
N GLY A 26 20.94 6.45 -14.07
CA GLY A 26 22.19 6.64 -13.31
C GLY A 26 22.07 6.30 -11.81
N VAL A 27 20.96 5.73 -11.37
CA VAL A 27 20.76 5.33 -9.97
C VAL A 27 21.12 3.85 -9.79
N THR A 28 22.15 3.57 -8.98
CA THR A 28 22.54 2.19 -8.66
C THR A 28 21.67 1.66 -7.53
N VAL A 29 20.90 0.59 -7.79
CA VAL A 29 19.98 -0.02 -6.82
C VAL A 29 20.50 -1.39 -6.37
N ASN A 30 20.85 -1.50 -5.09
CA ASN A 30 21.16 -2.79 -4.46
C ASN A 30 19.87 -3.43 -3.93
N LEU A 31 19.41 -4.50 -4.58
CA LEU A 31 18.19 -5.22 -4.17
C LEU A 31 18.46 -6.14 -2.96
N LYS A 32 17.58 -6.07 -1.96
CA LYS A 32 17.57 -6.97 -0.80
C LYS A 32 16.16 -7.57 -0.69
N PHE A 33 16.06 -8.89 -0.84
CA PHE A 33 14.80 -9.62 -0.73
C PHE A 33 14.64 -10.25 0.64
N TYR A 34 13.42 -10.22 1.16
CA TYR A 34 13.08 -10.78 2.46
C TYR A 34 11.78 -11.59 2.39
N GLU A 35 11.75 -12.67 3.17
CA GLU A 35 10.52 -13.38 3.53
C GLU A 35 9.63 -12.50 4.42
N GLY A 36 8.30 -12.71 4.37
CA GLY A 36 7.33 -11.81 4.98
C GLY A 36 7.52 -11.56 6.48
N ALA A 37 7.84 -12.60 7.27
CA ALA A 37 8.07 -12.45 8.70
C ALA A 37 9.36 -11.64 9.01
N THR A 38 10.44 -11.92 8.29
CA THR A 38 11.71 -11.21 8.44
C THR A 38 11.57 -9.73 8.05
N TRP A 39 10.82 -9.44 6.99
CA TRP A 39 10.50 -8.08 6.59
C TRP A 39 9.85 -7.28 7.73
N VAL A 40 8.78 -7.83 8.31
CA VAL A 40 8.04 -7.14 9.38
C VAL A 40 8.93 -6.89 10.59
N GLN A 41 9.75 -7.86 10.98
CA GLN A 41 10.71 -7.70 12.08
C GLN A 41 11.72 -6.59 11.81
N LEU A 42 12.25 -6.50 10.59
CA LEU A 42 13.18 -5.45 10.19
C LEU A 42 12.51 -4.08 10.13
N ALA A 43 11.29 -4.01 9.61
CA ALA A 43 10.49 -2.78 9.58
C ALA A 43 10.21 -2.27 11.00
N ASP A 44 9.74 -3.14 11.90
CA ASP A 44 9.45 -2.76 13.28
C ASP A 44 10.68 -2.39 14.09
N ALA A 45 11.83 -3.00 13.79
CA ALA A 45 13.12 -2.61 14.34
C ALA A 45 13.73 -1.37 13.68
N GLN A 46 13.04 -0.76 12.71
CA GLN A 46 13.51 0.40 11.92
C GLN A 46 14.87 0.15 11.25
N LYS A 47 15.08 -1.08 10.74
CA LYS A 47 16.31 -1.54 10.09
C LYS A 47 16.22 -1.60 8.56
N LEU A 48 15.13 -1.13 7.98
CA LEU A 48 14.99 -1.00 6.53
C LEU A 48 15.49 0.39 6.11
N ASP A 49 16.45 0.46 5.18
CA ASP A 49 17.14 1.68 4.79
C ASP A 49 16.99 1.99 3.29
N GLY A 50 16.99 3.28 2.94
CA GLY A 50 16.84 3.72 1.54
C GLY A 50 15.47 3.35 0.93
N LEU A 51 15.47 2.90 -0.33
CA LEU A 51 14.22 2.61 -1.06
C LEU A 51 13.50 1.38 -0.50
N ILE A 52 12.20 1.50 -0.31
CA ILE A 52 11.29 0.43 0.15
C ILE A 52 10.30 0.12 -0.97
N PHE A 53 10.24 -1.14 -1.40
CA PHE A 53 9.20 -1.65 -2.28
C PHE A 53 8.14 -2.35 -1.43
N ALA A 54 6.97 -1.74 -1.31
CA ALA A 54 5.85 -2.24 -0.52
C ALA A 54 4.52 -1.95 -1.22
N SER A 55 3.49 -2.70 -0.85
CA SER A 55 2.12 -2.47 -1.29
C SER A 55 1.17 -2.45 -0.08
N TRP A 56 0.09 -1.68 -0.19
CA TRP A 56 -0.91 -1.45 0.83
C TRP A 56 -2.28 -1.91 0.33
N GLY A 57 -2.96 -2.73 1.13
CA GLY A 57 -4.34 -3.17 0.87
C GLY A 57 -5.33 -2.44 1.79
N ASN A 58 -6.51 -2.12 1.28
CA ASN A 58 -7.55 -1.40 2.03
C ASN A 58 -8.93 -2.04 1.83
N ILE A 59 -9.16 -3.14 2.56
CA ILE A 59 -10.40 -3.94 2.48
C ILE A 59 -11.67 -3.13 2.76
N TRP A 60 -11.57 -2.09 3.59
CA TRP A 60 -12.72 -1.27 3.99
C TRP A 60 -13.01 -0.12 3.02
N GLN A 61 -12.12 0.10 2.04
CA GLN A 61 -12.24 1.12 1.00
C GLN A 61 -12.46 2.56 1.54
N ASP A 62 -12.01 2.82 2.76
CA ASP A 62 -12.05 4.16 3.37
C ASP A 62 -10.69 4.86 3.18
N ALA A 63 -10.70 6.11 2.70
CA ALA A 63 -9.49 6.87 2.43
C ALA A 63 -8.60 7.07 3.70
N ASP A 64 -9.20 7.20 4.88
CA ASP A 64 -8.46 7.33 6.16
C ASP A 64 -7.53 6.15 6.37
N LEU A 65 -8.02 4.95 6.06
CA LEU A 65 -7.31 3.68 6.26
C LEU A 65 -6.16 3.48 5.26
N THR A 66 -5.95 4.42 4.35
CA THR A 66 -4.75 4.48 3.50
C THR A 66 -3.88 5.67 3.88
N TYR A 67 -4.43 6.89 3.88
CA TYR A 67 -3.60 8.09 4.02
C TYR A 67 -3.07 8.30 5.44
N TYR A 68 -3.89 8.01 6.46
CA TYR A 68 -3.49 8.18 7.86
C TYR A 68 -2.34 7.24 8.26
N PRO A 69 -2.41 5.90 8.06
CA PRO A 69 -1.34 5.01 8.48
C PRO A 69 -0.03 5.23 7.71
N LEU A 70 -0.10 5.63 6.43
CA LEU A 70 1.06 5.71 5.53
C LEU A 70 1.77 7.06 5.54
N PHE A 71 1.07 8.16 5.82
CA PHE A 71 1.63 9.50 5.64
C PHE A 71 1.53 10.42 6.86
N ARG A 72 0.77 10.06 7.91
CA ARG A 72 0.75 10.85 9.15
C ARG A 72 2.13 10.87 9.78
N SER A 73 2.65 12.04 10.10
CA SER A 73 4.00 12.23 10.64
C SER A 73 4.20 11.40 11.90
N GLY A 74 5.29 10.65 11.94
CA GLY A 74 5.63 9.82 13.08
C GLY A 74 4.75 8.57 13.28
N GLY A 75 3.81 8.29 12.37
CA GLY A 75 3.07 7.04 12.30
C GLY A 75 3.98 5.83 12.07
N ARG A 76 3.55 4.63 12.48
CA ARG A 76 4.36 3.40 12.39
C ARG A 76 4.83 3.12 10.96
N TYR A 77 3.90 3.10 9.99
CA TYR A 77 4.27 2.80 8.60
C TYR A 77 4.98 3.98 7.94
N THR A 78 4.56 5.22 8.21
CA THR A 78 5.29 6.42 7.76
C THR A 78 6.76 6.35 8.15
N LYS A 79 7.08 6.09 9.43
CA LYS A 79 8.45 5.95 9.93
C LYS A 79 9.24 4.84 9.25
N ASN A 80 8.56 3.73 8.93
CA ASN A 80 9.22 2.53 8.41
C ASN A 80 9.40 2.55 6.89
N TRP A 81 8.58 3.32 6.15
CA TRP A 81 8.53 3.24 4.68
C TRP A 81 9.02 4.50 4.00
N THR A 82 8.64 5.68 4.50
CA THR A 82 8.89 6.97 3.81
C THR A 82 9.69 7.96 4.65
N GLY A 83 9.62 7.86 5.99
CA GLY A 83 10.16 8.85 6.92
C GLY A 83 9.48 10.23 6.80
N TYR A 84 8.37 10.33 6.08
CA TYR A 84 7.74 11.59 5.71
C TYR A 84 7.12 12.30 6.92
N ALA A 85 7.20 13.63 6.92
CA ALA A 85 6.58 14.46 7.93
C ALA A 85 6.16 15.81 7.31
N ASN A 86 4.89 16.16 7.49
CA ASN A 86 4.30 17.39 6.96
C ASN A 86 3.14 17.84 7.87
N GLU A 87 3.33 18.94 8.62
CA GLU A 87 2.34 19.45 9.56
C GLU A 87 1.00 19.86 8.89
N PRO A 88 0.99 20.57 7.73
CA PRO A 88 -0.24 20.81 6.99
C PRO A 88 -1.01 19.53 6.63
N LEU A 89 -0.31 18.46 6.22
CA LEU A 89 -0.93 17.19 5.92
C LEU A 89 -1.53 16.55 7.17
N ASP A 90 -0.79 16.55 8.28
CA ASP A 90 -1.28 16.00 9.56
C ASP A 90 -2.58 16.68 10.00
N ALA A 91 -2.66 18.00 9.87
CA ALA A 91 -3.88 18.74 10.19
C ALA A 91 -5.06 18.31 9.31
N LEU A 92 -4.85 18.12 8.01
CA LEU A 92 -5.90 17.64 7.10
C LEU A 92 -6.31 16.20 7.40
N LEU A 93 -5.38 15.33 7.77
CA LEU A 93 -5.65 13.95 8.16
C LEU A 93 -6.53 13.88 9.42
N GLU A 94 -6.23 14.69 10.42
CA GLU A 94 -7.07 14.80 11.63
C GLU A 94 -8.45 15.44 11.35
N GLU A 95 -8.52 16.42 10.43
CA GLU A 95 -9.81 16.99 10.00
C GLU A 95 -10.65 15.95 9.24
N GLY A 96 -10.05 15.21 8.32
CA GLY A 96 -10.74 14.25 7.45
C GLY A 96 -11.35 13.07 8.21
N ARG A 97 -10.70 12.63 9.29
CA ARG A 97 -11.18 11.52 10.11
C ARG A 97 -12.21 11.92 11.17
N SER A 98 -12.24 13.20 11.56
CA SER A 98 -13.24 13.74 12.49
C SER A 98 -14.48 14.31 11.79
N THR A 99 -14.45 14.43 10.46
CA THR A 99 -15.56 14.94 9.65
C THR A 99 -16.55 13.82 9.28
N LEU A 100 -17.82 14.00 9.64
CA LEU A 100 -18.92 13.07 9.29
C LEU A 100 -19.65 13.42 7.99
N ASP A 101 -19.62 14.70 7.59
CA ASP A 101 -20.24 15.13 6.33
C ASP A 101 -19.44 14.61 5.13
N GLU A 102 -20.08 13.79 4.30
CA GLU A 102 -19.40 13.07 3.21
C GLU A 102 -18.82 14.01 2.15
N ALA A 103 -19.54 15.07 1.78
CA ALA A 103 -19.09 16.04 0.78
C ALA A 103 -17.85 16.80 1.26
N ARG A 104 -17.88 17.32 2.49
CA ARG A 104 -16.73 17.98 3.12
C ARG A 104 -15.56 17.01 3.28
N ARG A 105 -15.82 15.78 3.72
CA ARG A 105 -14.79 14.74 3.88
C ARG A 105 -14.10 14.45 2.55
N LYS A 106 -14.86 14.35 1.46
CA LYS A 106 -14.33 14.17 0.11
C LYS A 106 -13.42 15.33 -0.32
N ASP A 107 -13.81 16.57 -0.04
CA ASP A 107 -12.98 17.74 -0.36
C ASP A 107 -11.67 17.74 0.44
N ILE A 108 -11.72 17.35 1.71
CA ILE A 108 -10.53 17.20 2.57
C ILE A 108 -9.58 16.13 1.99
N TYR A 109 -10.09 14.93 1.67
CA TYR A 109 -9.26 13.87 1.09
C TYR A 109 -8.73 14.22 -0.31
N SER A 110 -9.45 15.03 -1.09
CA SER A 110 -8.93 15.55 -2.36
C SER A 110 -7.70 16.45 -2.16
N ARG A 111 -7.70 17.26 -1.10
CA ARG A 111 -6.54 18.10 -0.72
C ARG A 111 -5.38 17.26 -0.19
N ILE A 112 -5.66 16.24 0.63
CA ILE A 112 -4.67 15.27 1.11
C ILE A 112 -3.98 14.59 -0.08
N GLN A 113 -4.77 14.06 -1.03
CA GLN A 113 -4.26 13.39 -2.22
C GLN A 113 -3.36 14.29 -3.04
N ARG A 114 -3.79 15.54 -3.25
CA ARG A 114 -3.01 16.52 -3.99
C ARG A 114 -1.68 16.83 -3.28
N LEU A 115 -1.69 17.05 -1.97
CA LEU A 115 -0.49 17.36 -1.22
C LEU A 115 0.50 16.19 -1.21
N VAL A 116 0.02 14.96 -1.01
CA VAL A 116 0.86 13.76 -1.10
C VAL A 116 1.42 13.58 -2.51
N PHE A 117 0.64 13.86 -3.55
CA PHE A 117 1.13 13.80 -4.92
C PHE A 117 2.21 14.86 -5.21
N GLU A 118 2.00 16.09 -4.77
CA GLU A 118 2.94 17.21 -4.97
C GLU A 118 4.26 17.03 -4.20
N ASP A 119 4.20 16.52 -2.96
CA ASP A 119 5.38 16.26 -2.13
C ASP A 119 6.14 14.98 -2.52
N ALA A 120 5.48 14.06 -3.24
CA ALA A 120 6.02 12.78 -3.71
C ALA A 120 6.78 11.96 -2.63
N PRO A 121 6.21 11.72 -1.43
CA PRO A 121 6.87 10.91 -0.39
C PRO A 121 6.96 9.42 -0.76
N ALA A 122 6.21 9.00 -1.79
CA ALA A 122 6.27 7.68 -2.39
C ALA A 122 6.01 7.77 -3.90
N VAL A 123 6.56 6.83 -4.67
CA VAL A 123 6.28 6.68 -6.10
C VAL A 123 5.16 5.65 -6.25
N PHE A 124 3.95 6.11 -6.59
CA PHE A 124 2.80 5.23 -6.83
C PHE A 124 2.92 4.56 -8.20
N MET A 125 2.78 3.24 -8.26
CA MET A 125 3.04 2.46 -9.49
C MET A 125 1.77 1.93 -10.15
N HIS A 126 1.14 0.94 -9.55
CA HIS A 126 -0.02 0.25 -10.12
C HIS A 126 -0.90 -0.29 -8.99
N ALA A 127 -2.18 -0.51 -9.29
CA ALA A 127 -3.06 -1.32 -8.47
C ALA A 127 -2.86 -2.79 -8.86
N ILE A 128 -2.86 -3.68 -7.87
CA ILE A 128 -2.77 -5.12 -8.10
C ILE A 128 -4.17 -5.63 -8.45
N GLU A 129 -4.28 -6.42 -9.51
CA GLU A 129 -5.52 -7.12 -9.84
C GLU A 129 -5.55 -8.46 -9.12
N ASP A 130 -6.64 -8.71 -8.39
CA ASP A 130 -6.86 -10.00 -7.75
C ASP A 130 -7.37 -11.05 -8.75
N VAL A 131 -6.71 -12.20 -8.76
CA VAL A 131 -7.07 -13.34 -9.59
C VAL A 131 -7.44 -14.53 -8.70
N TYR A 132 -8.68 -14.98 -8.78
CA TYR A 132 -9.20 -16.07 -7.97
C TYR A 132 -9.32 -17.37 -8.78
N GLY A 133 -8.66 -18.43 -8.32
CA GLY A 133 -8.85 -19.78 -8.83
C GLY A 133 -10.03 -20.47 -8.15
N VAL A 134 -11.15 -20.61 -8.86
CA VAL A 134 -12.38 -21.22 -8.33
C VAL A 134 -12.64 -22.56 -9.01
N ASN A 135 -12.87 -23.62 -8.24
CA ASN A 135 -13.23 -24.92 -8.80
C ASN A 135 -14.57 -24.82 -9.55
N THR A 136 -14.71 -25.51 -10.69
CA THR A 136 -15.91 -25.42 -11.53
C THR A 136 -17.20 -25.85 -10.82
N ARG A 137 -17.10 -26.67 -9.77
CA ARG A 137 -18.23 -27.11 -8.93
C ARG A 137 -18.68 -26.06 -7.90
N VAL A 138 -17.90 -25.02 -7.68
CA VAL A 138 -18.25 -23.94 -6.76
C VAL A 138 -18.94 -22.83 -7.55
N GLU A 139 -20.06 -22.35 -7.03
CA GLU A 139 -20.70 -21.12 -7.44
C GLU A 139 -20.36 -20.03 -6.41
N TRP A 140 -19.61 -19.04 -6.86
CA TRP A 140 -19.15 -17.91 -6.06
C TRP A 140 -18.73 -16.77 -6.99
N LYS A 141 -18.98 -15.53 -6.54
CA LYS A 141 -18.56 -14.31 -7.25
C LYS A 141 -17.54 -13.57 -6.39
N PRO A 142 -16.34 -13.25 -6.91
CA PRO A 142 -15.38 -12.42 -6.21
C PRO A 142 -15.98 -11.06 -5.81
N ARG A 143 -15.61 -10.61 -4.61
CA ARG A 143 -15.98 -9.30 -4.07
C ARG A 143 -14.89 -8.27 -4.39
N SER A 144 -15.26 -6.99 -4.39
CA SER A 144 -14.31 -5.89 -4.59
C SER A 144 -13.54 -5.51 -3.32
N ASP A 145 -13.93 -6.04 -2.15
CA ASP A 145 -13.27 -5.83 -0.85
C ASP A 145 -12.26 -6.94 -0.50
N GLU A 146 -11.91 -7.77 -1.48
CA GLU A 146 -10.94 -8.87 -1.39
C GLU A 146 -11.34 -9.99 -0.40
N MET A 147 -12.49 -9.88 0.27
CA MET A 147 -12.91 -10.85 1.28
C MET A 147 -13.42 -12.15 0.64
N VAL A 148 -12.84 -13.28 1.07
CA VAL A 148 -13.30 -14.62 0.70
C VAL A 148 -14.27 -15.12 1.78
N ARG A 149 -15.58 -14.94 1.53
CA ARG A 149 -16.66 -15.34 2.43
C ARG A 149 -17.22 -16.71 2.04
N HIS A 150 -17.03 -17.70 2.92
CA HIS A 150 -17.45 -19.08 2.67
C HIS A 150 -18.97 -19.25 2.70
N ASP A 151 -19.68 -18.40 3.44
CA ASP A 151 -21.13 -18.33 3.53
C ASP A 151 -21.80 -17.83 2.24
N GLU A 152 -21.03 -17.20 1.34
CA GLU A 152 -21.48 -16.77 0.00
C GLU A 152 -21.19 -17.81 -1.09
N MET A 153 -20.67 -18.98 -0.74
CA MET A 153 -20.31 -20.05 -1.68
C MET A 153 -21.31 -21.19 -1.65
N THR A 154 -21.70 -21.68 -2.82
CA THR A 154 -22.53 -22.90 -2.95
C THR A 154 -21.88 -23.91 -3.88
N LEU A 155 -22.33 -25.17 -3.80
CA LEU A 155 -21.96 -26.20 -4.77
C LEU A 155 -23.01 -26.25 -5.87
N LYS A 156 -22.55 -26.30 -7.12
CA LYS A 156 -23.41 -26.62 -8.26
C LYS A 156 -23.89 -28.06 -8.12
N GLY A 157 -25.21 -28.26 -8.27
CA GLY A 157 -25.84 -29.58 -8.32
C GLY A 157 -25.48 -30.38 -9.56
#